data_AF-A0A9D6W8F2-F1
#
_entry.id   AF-A0A9D6W8F2-F1
#
_cell.length_a   1.000
_cell.length_b   1.000
_cell.length_c   1.000
_cell.angle_alpha   90.00
_cell.angle_beta   90.00
_cell.angle_gamma   90.00
#
_symmetry.space_group_name_H-M   'P 1'
#
loop_
_entity.id
_entity.type
_entity.pdbx_description
1 polymer ?
#
loop_
_entity_poly.entity_id
_entity_poly.type
_entity_poly.pdbx_seq_one_letter_code
_entity_poly.pdbx_strand_id
1 'polypeptide(L)'
;MTTSAMTVFLQDNRFVTAIPRSRHVRIIRKFDLGIAERAKNLFVFSSAVKLPQVAELVQEANSRHHLKALFVWQDVADCHLLPQMIARANLKALRNMVVHSEINIPRRIINAWLLGAQEQLIANATLIDGSKIFVISCDAETFEVPFESIPALNRIPIRERGLFKIAEDGSYLHWPKPDVHINLETIHHALNPELRKRYELERITHDERFGTAIASLRKKYGLNQTDIPGLSDRQVRRIESGERPSFESLKVLAKAHGKDLNDYLNEISDTMTEQKSK
;
A
#
# COMPACT_ATOMS: atom_id res chain seq x y z
N MET A 1 5.60 11.24 -9.92
CA MET A 1 4.28 11.66 -10.46
C MET A 1 3.59 12.51 -9.40
N THR A 2 2.67 13.40 -9.77
CA THR A 2 1.91 14.24 -8.81
C THR A 2 1.17 13.35 -7.83
N THR A 3 1.40 13.50 -6.52
CA THR A 3 0.56 12.94 -5.44
C THR A 3 -0.84 13.49 -5.65
N SER A 4 -1.62 12.77 -6.44
CA SER A 4 -2.91 13.23 -6.92
C SER A 4 -3.90 13.07 -5.78
N ALA A 5 -4.59 14.16 -5.44
CA ALA A 5 -5.51 14.23 -4.30
C ALA A 5 -6.38 12.97 -4.21
N MET A 6 -6.22 12.24 -3.12
CA MET A 6 -6.92 10.99 -2.86
C MET A 6 -8.31 11.32 -2.34
N THR A 7 -9.33 10.69 -2.91
CA THR A 7 -10.69 10.77 -2.36
C THR A 7 -11.07 9.42 -1.78
N VAL A 8 -11.51 9.42 -0.52
CA VAL A 8 -11.95 8.20 0.16
C VAL A 8 -13.43 8.33 0.46
N PHE A 9 -14.24 7.47 -0.14
CA PHE A 9 -15.65 7.31 0.19
C PHE A 9 -15.80 6.30 1.32
N LEU A 10 -16.37 6.74 2.44
CA LEU A 10 -16.67 5.91 3.59
C LEU A 10 -18.17 5.66 3.70
N GLN A 11 -18.60 4.43 3.44
CA GLN A 11 -19.97 4.00 3.72
C GLN A 11 -20.20 3.86 5.25
N ASP A 12 -19.15 3.51 6.02
CA ASP A 12 -19.22 3.26 7.46
C ASP A 12 -18.05 3.91 8.21
N ASN A 13 -18.32 4.42 9.42
CA ASN A 13 -17.32 5.07 10.28
C ASN A 13 -16.30 4.08 10.87
N ARG A 14 -16.59 2.77 10.85
CA ARG A 14 -15.68 1.73 11.34
C ARG A 14 -14.31 1.75 10.63
N PHE A 15 -14.24 2.26 9.40
CA PHE A 15 -13.02 2.29 8.61
C PHE A 15 -12.21 3.59 8.72
N VAL A 16 -12.69 4.58 9.50
CA VAL A 16 -11.98 5.85 9.66
C VAL A 16 -10.57 5.65 10.21
N THR A 17 -10.35 4.63 11.04
CA THR A 17 -9.04 4.31 11.63
C THR A 17 -8.04 3.72 10.64
N ALA A 18 -8.49 3.16 9.52
CA ALA A 18 -7.59 2.72 8.44
C ALA A 18 -7.05 3.91 7.63
N ILE A 19 -7.69 5.06 7.70
CA ILE A 19 -7.34 6.21 6.87
C ILE A 19 -6.41 7.13 7.67
N PRO A 20 -5.18 7.36 7.20
CA PRO A 20 -4.28 8.32 7.83
C PRO A 20 -4.88 9.71 7.71
N ARG A 21 -4.73 10.52 8.77
CA ARG A 21 -5.11 11.93 8.74
C ARG A 21 -4.13 12.64 7.81
N SER A 22 -4.58 13.05 6.63
CA SER A 22 -3.75 13.67 5.60
C SER A 22 -4.51 14.78 4.89
N ARG A 23 -3.84 15.90 4.61
CA ARG A 23 -4.40 17.00 3.80
C ARG A 23 -4.63 16.57 2.34
N HIS A 24 -3.93 15.54 1.89
CA HIS A 24 -4.07 14.96 0.56
C HIS A 24 -5.19 13.91 0.46
N VAL A 25 -5.85 13.59 1.59
CA VAL A 25 -6.97 12.66 1.65
C VAL A 25 -8.25 13.42 1.95
N ARG A 26 -9.13 13.47 0.95
CA ARG A 26 -10.49 13.99 1.11
C ARG A 26 -11.43 12.85 1.45
N ILE A 27 -11.90 12.82 2.69
CA ILE A 27 -12.91 11.85 3.13
C ILE A 27 -14.30 12.38 2.78
N ILE A 28 -15.10 11.55 2.11
CA ILE A 28 -16.49 11.84 1.78
C ILE A 28 -17.38 10.74 2.35
N ARG A 29 -18.51 11.12 2.92
CA ARG A 29 -19.49 10.20 3.54
C ARG A 29 -20.87 10.26 2.90
N LYS A 30 -21.14 11.32 2.15
CA LYS A 30 -22.40 11.49 1.43
C LYS A 30 -22.22 10.98 0.01
N PHE A 31 -23.12 10.09 -0.41
CA PHE A 31 -23.16 9.62 -1.79
C PHE A 31 -23.44 10.80 -2.72
N ASP A 32 -22.57 11.00 -3.71
CA ASP A 32 -22.70 12.00 -4.77
C ASP A 32 -22.01 11.43 -6.02
N LEU A 33 -22.78 11.23 -7.09
CA LEU A 33 -22.30 10.73 -8.38
C LEU A 33 -21.26 11.66 -9.01
N GLY A 34 -21.34 12.97 -8.75
CA GLY A 34 -20.33 13.93 -9.19
C GLY A 34 -18.94 13.69 -8.59
N ILE A 35 -18.82 12.83 -7.57
CA ILE A 35 -17.51 12.38 -7.05
C ILE A 35 -16.84 11.43 -8.04
N ALA A 36 -17.59 10.47 -8.62
CA ALA A 36 -17.04 9.51 -9.57
C ALA A 36 -16.43 10.21 -10.80
N GLU A 37 -16.99 11.35 -11.21
CA GLU A 37 -16.48 12.13 -12.34
C GLU A 37 -15.23 12.95 -12.00
N ARG A 38 -15.15 13.49 -10.77
CA ARG A 38 -14.09 14.44 -10.38
C ARG A 38 -12.89 13.78 -9.70
N ALA A 39 -13.10 12.67 -8.99
CA ALA A 39 -12.10 12.06 -8.13
C ALA A 39 -11.26 11.00 -8.88
N LYS A 40 -10.13 11.41 -9.46
CA LYS A 40 -9.23 10.51 -10.23
C LYS A 40 -8.62 9.35 -9.43
N ASN A 41 -8.51 9.51 -8.11
CA ASN A 41 -7.99 8.51 -7.17
C ASN A 41 -9.04 8.21 -6.10
N LEU A 42 -10.06 7.44 -6.46
CA LEU A 42 -11.16 7.07 -5.58
C LEU A 42 -10.91 5.75 -4.87
N PHE A 43 -11.05 5.76 -3.55
CA PHE A 43 -11.04 4.58 -2.69
C PHE A 43 -12.40 4.47 -2.03
N VAL A 44 -13.02 3.30 -2.08
CA VAL A 44 -14.37 3.09 -1.56
C VAL A 44 -14.31 2.05 -0.46
N PHE A 45 -14.85 2.37 0.72
CA PHE A 45 -15.00 1.43 1.83
C PHE A 45 -16.47 1.07 2.00
N SER A 46 -16.76 -0.23 1.98
CA SER A 46 -18.10 -0.77 2.24
C SER A 46 -18.00 -2.09 2.99
N SER A 47 -19.05 -2.45 3.72
CA SER A 47 -19.23 -3.82 4.17
C SER A 47 -19.87 -4.67 3.06
N ALA A 48 -19.70 -6.00 3.11
CA ALA A 48 -20.26 -6.91 2.10
C ALA A 48 -21.80 -6.77 2.03
N VAL A 49 -22.45 -6.61 3.19
CA VAL A 49 -23.92 -6.42 3.29
C VAL A 49 -24.41 -5.15 2.60
N LYS A 50 -23.58 -4.10 2.59
CA LYS A 50 -23.95 -2.77 2.10
C LYS A 50 -23.39 -2.44 0.71
N LEU A 51 -22.77 -3.42 0.04
CA LEU A 51 -22.29 -3.27 -1.34
C LEU A 51 -23.29 -2.63 -2.32
N PRO A 52 -24.61 -2.94 -2.27
CA PRO A 52 -25.57 -2.30 -3.16
C PRO A 52 -25.63 -0.77 -3.03
N GLN A 53 -25.29 -0.22 -1.86
CA GLN A 53 -25.33 1.24 -1.61
C GLN A 53 -24.16 1.98 -2.28
N VAL A 54 -23.07 1.28 -2.62
CA VAL A 54 -21.89 1.86 -3.25
C VAL A 54 -21.71 1.41 -4.69
N ALA A 55 -22.53 0.47 -5.16
CA ALA A 55 -22.36 -0.19 -6.45
C ALA A 55 -22.34 0.78 -7.63
N GLU A 56 -23.28 1.72 -7.67
CA GLU A 56 -23.38 2.71 -8.75
C GLU A 56 -22.13 3.63 -8.79
N LEU A 57 -21.68 4.13 -7.64
CA LEU A 57 -20.46 4.93 -7.52
C LEU A 57 -19.23 4.15 -7.99
N VAL A 58 -19.12 2.88 -7.57
CA VAL A 58 -18.03 1.97 -7.92
C VAL A 58 -18.00 1.70 -9.41
N GLN A 59 -19.15 1.39 -10.03
CA GLN A 59 -19.25 1.13 -11.46
C GLN A 59 -18.84 2.35 -12.29
N GLU A 60 -19.35 3.53 -11.94
CA GLU A 60 -19.07 4.77 -12.66
C GLU A 60 -17.61 5.21 -12.50
N ALA A 61 -17.05 5.08 -11.29
CA ALA A 61 -15.63 5.38 -11.08
C ALA A 61 -14.72 4.35 -11.77
N ASN A 62 -15.13 3.08 -11.83
CA ASN A 62 -14.35 2.03 -12.48
C ASN A 62 -14.35 2.15 -14.01
N SER A 63 -15.48 2.50 -14.63
CA SER A 63 -15.57 2.73 -16.08
C SER A 63 -14.66 3.88 -16.55
N ARG A 64 -14.37 4.83 -15.66
CA ARG A 64 -13.48 5.99 -15.89
C ARG A 64 -12.04 5.79 -15.41
N HIS A 65 -11.68 4.58 -14.93
CA HIS A 65 -10.36 4.28 -14.33
C HIS A 65 -9.99 5.14 -13.10
N HIS A 66 -11.00 5.74 -12.47
CA HIS A 66 -10.87 6.57 -11.26
C HIS A 66 -10.84 5.73 -9.97
N LEU A 67 -11.47 4.55 -9.98
CA LEU A 67 -11.47 3.62 -8.84
C LEU A 67 -10.10 2.96 -8.68
N LYS A 68 -9.44 3.19 -7.53
CA LYS A 68 -8.14 2.57 -7.18
C LYS A 68 -8.30 1.37 -6.28
N ALA A 69 -9.23 1.40 -5.34
CA ALA A 69 -9.61 0.22 -4.57
C ALA A 69 -11.06 0.29 -4.07
N LEU A 70 -11.73 -0.86 -4.08
CA LEU A 70 -12.96 -1.10 -3.33
C LEU A 70 -12.63 -2.05 -2.17
N PHE A 71 -12.61 -1.51 -0.97
CA PHE A 71 -12.44 -2.27 0.26
C PHE A 71 -13.78 -2.84 0.70
N VAL A 72 -13.87 -4.18 0.70
CA VAL A 72 -15.04 -4.91 1.15
C VAL A 72 -14.72 -5.56 2.48
N TRP A 73 -15.31 -5.03 3.55
CA TRP A 73 -15.20 -5.65 4.86
C TRP A 73 -16.03 -6.91 4.93
N GLN A 74 -15.39 -8.00 5.36
CA GLN A 74 -16.02 -9.28 5.58
C GLN A 74 -16.77 -9.27 6.93
N ASP A 75 -17.96 -8.63 6.97
CA ASP A 75 -18.87 -8.64 8.12
C ASP A 75 -19.71 -9.92 8.22
N VAL A 76 -19.72 -10.75 7.19
CA VAL A 76 -20.45 -12.02 7.16
C VAL A 76 -19.53 -13.13 7.64
N ALA A 77 -19.95 -13.86 8.67
CA ALA A 77 -19.22 -15.01 9.21
C ALA A 77 -18.90 -16.05 8.13
N ASP A 78 -19.77 -16.18 7.12
CA ASP A 78 -19.63 -17.08 5.99
C ASP A 78 -19.06 -16.38 4.76
N CYS A 79 -17.76 -16.57 4.51
CA CYS A 79 -17.09 -16.11 3.27
C CYS A 79 -17.76 -16.67 1.99
N HIS A 80 -18.48 -17.79 2.11
CA HIS A 80 -19.16 -18.47 1.01
C HIS A 80 -20.30 -17.65 0.40
N LEU A 81 -20.82 -16.63 1.10
CA LEU A 81 -21.90 -15.77 0.61
C LEU A 81 -21.40 -14.55 -0.17
N LEU A 82 -20.08 -14.31 -0.19
CA LEU A 82 -19.52 -13.13 -0.83
C LEU A 82 -19.83 -13.04 -2.35
N PRO A 83 -19.70 -14.11 -3.16
CA PRO A 83 -20.08 -14.05 -4.57
C PRO A 83 -21.54 -13.64 -4.78
N GLN A 84 -22.45 -14.12 -3.92
CA GLN A 84 -23.87 -13.78 -3.94
C GLN A 84 -24.11 -12.33 -3.53
N MET A 85 -23.34 -11.81 -2.56
CA MET A 85 -23.41 -10.39 -2.17
C MET A 85 -22.94 -9.46 -3.31
N ILE A 86 -21.85 -9.83 -3.99
CA ILE A 86 -21.33 -9.12 -5.16
C ILE A 86 -22.35 -9.14 -6.29
N ALA A 87 -22.92 -10.31 -6.59
CA ALA A 87 -23.96 -10.46 -7.62
C ALA A 87 -25.24 -9.65 -7.27
N ARG A 88 -25.67 -9.67 -6.02
CA ARG A 88 -26.80 -8.85 -5.52
C ARG A 88 -26.56 -7.35 -5.69
N ALA A 89 -25.32 -6.90 -5.53
CA ALA A 89 -24.94 -5.51 -5.77
C ALA A 89 -24.79 -5.17 -7.27
N ASN A 90 -25.03 -6.13 -8.17
CA ASN A 90 -24.79 -6.02 -9.61
C ASN A 90 -23.33 -5.62 -9.94
N LEU A 91 -22.39 -5.98 -9.05
CA LEU A 91 -20.97 -5.74 -9.28
C LEU A 91 -20.36 -6.96 -9.97
N LYS A 92 -19.44 -6.70 -10.92
CA LYS A 92 -18.57 -7.76 -11.43
C LYS A 92 -17.41 -7.96 -10.43
N ALA A 93 -16.73 -9.11 -10.52
CA ALA A 93 -15.43 -9.24 -9.87
C ALA A 93 -14.50 -8.18 -10.46
N LEU A 94 -14.06 -7.24 -9.62
CA LEU A 94 -13.17 -6.16 -10.02
C LEU A 94 -11.76 -6.49 -9.57
N ARG A 95 -10.75 -6.22 -10.42
CA ARG A 95 -9.34 -6.40 -10.07
C ARG A 95 -8.95 -5.63 -8.82
N ASN A 96 -9.49 -4.43 -8.65
CA ASN A 96 -9.26 -3.52 -7.53
C ASN A 96 -10.20 -3.75 -6.33
N MET A 97 -10.94 -4.86 -6.30
CA MET A 97 -11.74 -5.24 -5.14
C MET A 97 -10.86 -5.98 -4.12
N VAL A 98 -10.75 -5.42 -2.91
CA VAL A 98 -9.96 -5.98 -1.82
C VAL A 98 -10.90 -6.37 -0.69
N VAL A 99 -11.08 -7.67 -0.52
CA VAL A 99 -11.86 -8.24 0.58
C VAL A 99 -10.95 -8.39 1.79
N HIS A 100 -11.36 -7.90 2.95
CA HIS A 100 -10.53 -7.93 4.14
C HIS A 100 -11.34 -8.11 5.42
N SER A 101 -10.72 -8.77 6.39
CA SER A 101 -11.18 -8.91 7.78
C SER A 101 -10.28 -8.14 8.76
N GLU A 102 -9.20 -7.54 8.27
CA GLU A 102 -8.24 -6.80 9.08
C GLU A 102 -8.16 -5.34 8.62
N ILE A 103 -8.06 -4.41 9.58
CA ILE A 103 -7.94 -2.97 9.31
C ILE A 103 -6.56 -2.60 8.72
N ASN A 104 -5.56 -3.46 8.93
CA ASN A 104 -4.20 -3.23 8.46
C ASN A 104 -4.09 -3.29 6.93
N ILE A 105 -4.92 -4.10 6.26
CA ILE A 105 -4.88 -4.24 4.79
C ILE A 105 -5.25 -2.92 4.09
N PRO A 106 -6.42 -2.31 4.35
CA PRO A 106 -6.71 -1.00 3.76
C PRO A 106 -5.73 0.09 4.19
N ARG A 107 -5.26 0.06 5.44
CA ARG A 107 -4.27 1.03 5.95
C ARG A 107 -2.96 0.97 5.16
N ARG A 108 -2.43 -0.24 4.91
CA ARG A 108 -1.24 -0.44 4.06
C ARG A 108 -1.45 0.10 2.66
N ILE A 109 -2.58 -0.23 2.04
CA ILE A 109 -2.90 0.23 0.69
C ILE A 109 -2.96 1.75 0.63
N ILE A 110 -3.74 2.40 1.49
CA ILE A 110 -3.87 3.86 1.50
C ILE A 110 -2.52 4.53 1.73
N ASN A 111 -1.73 4.04 2.70
CA ASN A 111 -0.38 4.56 2.95
C ASN A 111 0.53 4.39 1.73
N ALA A 112 0.52 3.22 1.09
CA ALA A 112 1.34 2.96 -0.09
C ALA A 112 1.00 3.94 -1.23
N TRP A 113 -0.28 4.23 -1.45
CA TRP A 113 -0.71 5.20 -2.46
C TRP A 113 -0.32 6.64 -2.13
N LEU A 114 -0.35 7.04 -0.86
CA LEU A 114 0.15 8.35 -0.44
C LEU A 114 1.65 8.52 -0.68
N LEU A 115 2.40 7.43 -0.54
CA LEU A 115 3.84 7.39 -0.77
C LEU A 115 4.23 7.16 -2.22
N GLY A 116 3.27 6.93 -3.14
CA GLY A 116 3.59 6.51 -4.51
C GLY A 116 4.32 5.16 -4.57
N ALA A 117 4.05 4.30 -3.59
CA ALA A 117 4.72 3.03 -3.34
C ALA A 117 3.83 1.80 -3.60
N GLN A 118 2.65 2.00 -4.20
CA GLN A 118 1.61 0.97 -4.32
C GLN A 118 2.05 -0.30 -5.08
N GLU A 119 2.92 -0.17 -6.07
CA GLU A 119 3.46 -1.28 -6.88
C GLU A 119 4.59 -2.05 -6.17
N GLN A 120 5.04 -1.59 -5.01
CA GLN A 120 6.24 -2.13 -4.33
C GLN A 120 5.95 -2.68 -2.93
N LEU A 121 4.76 -2.39 -2.39
CA LEU A 121 4.34 -2.85 -1.07
C LEU A 121 3.27 -3.94 -1.17
N ILE A 122 3.38 -4.92 -0.29
CA ILE A 122 2.47 -6.05 -0.18
C ILE A 122 1.25 -5.64 0.64
N ALA A 123 0.07 -5.70 0.02
CA ALA A 123 -1.19 -5.49 0.72
C ALA A 123 -1.57 -6.73 1.53
N ASN A 124 -1.48 -7.91 0.92
CA ASN A 124 -1.85 -9.18 1.53
C ASN A 124 -1.12 -10.36 0.88
N ALA A 125 -1.05 -11.49 1.57
CA ALA A 125 -0.49 -12.74 1.02
C ALA A 125 -1.11 -13.96 1.70
N THR A 126 -1.25 -15.05 0.95
CA THR A 126 -1.74 -16.35 1.46
C THR A 126 -0.99 -17.51 0.83
N LEU A 127 -0.93 -18.64 1.53
CA LEU A 127 -0.38 -19.90 1.02
C LEU A 127 -1.46 -20.63 0.21
N ILE A 128 -1.10 -21.08 -1.00
CA ILE A 128 -1.93 -21.92 -1.87
C ILE A 128 -1.29 -23.30 -1.99
N ASP A 129 -2.08 -24.35 -1.75
CA ASP A 129 -1.72 -25.77 -1.94
C ASP A 129 -0.37 -26.19 -1.31
N GLY A 130 0.08 -25.49 -0.27
CA GLY A 130 1.35 -25.76 0.41
C GLY A 130 2.63 -25.49 -0.40
N SER A 131 2.51 -24.99 -1.64
CA SER A 131 3.61 -24.94 -2.61
C SER A 131 3.78 -23.59 -3.31
N LYS A 132 2.76 -22.72 -3.25
CA LYS A 132 2.78 -21.39 -3.85
C LYS A 132 2.34 -20.33 -2.85
N ILE A 133 2.85 -19.13 -3.00
CA ILE A 133 2.37 -17.94 -2.29
C ILE A 133 1.58 -17.10 -3.28
N PHE A 134 0.35 -16.77 -2.91
CA PHE A 134 -0.45 -15.78 -3.60
C PHE A 134 -0.26 -14.43 -2.91
N VAL A 135 0.26 -13.45 -3.62
CA VAL A 135 0.60 -12.13 -3.10
C VAL A 135 -0.23 -11.08 -3.82
N ILE A 136 -0.80 -10.15 -3.06
CA ILE A 136 -1.53 -8.99 -3.56
C ILE A 136 -0.71 -7.75 -3.20
N SER A 137 -0.33 -6.96 -4.20
CA SER A 137 0.33 -5.66 -4.02
C SER A 137 -0.67 -4.56 -3.63
N CYS A 138 -0.17 -3.39 -3.23
CA CYS A 138 -1.00 -2.28 -2.81
C CYS A 138 -1.72 -1.55 -3.96
N ASP A 139 -1.40 -1.85 -5.21
CA ASP A 139 -2.16 -1.46 -6.41
C ASP A 139 -3.11 -2.55 -6.93
N ALA A 140 -3.31 -3.62 -6.14
CA ALA A 140 -4.16 -4.76 -6.44
C ALA A 140 -3.71 -5.59 -7.66
N GLU A 141 -2.41 -5.59 -7.97
CA GLU A 141 -1.85 -6.69 -8.77
C GLU A 141 -1.73 -7.96 -7.92
N THR A 142 -1.84 -9.10 -8.60
CA THR A 142 -1.81 -10.42 -7.97
C THR A 142 -0.68 -11.24 -8.57
N PHE A 143 0.10 -11.89 -7.71
CA PHE A 143 1.25 -12.70 -8.08
C PHE A 143 1.10 -14.10 -7.48
N GLU A 144 1.30 -15.12 -8.30
CA GLU A 144 1.44 -16.50 -7.85
C GLU A 144 2.90 -16.92 -7.93
N VAL A 145 3.51 -17.16 -6.77
CA VAL A 145 4.94 -17.42 -6.65
C VAL A 145 5.18 -18.83 -6.11
N PRO A 146 5.66 -19.77 -6.94
CA PRO A 146 6.09 -21.08 -6.46
C PRO A 146 7.26 -20.95 -5.47
N PHE A 147 7.26 -21.71 -4.37
CA PHE A 147 8.39 -21.71 -3.41
C PHE A 147 9.73 -22.11 -4.07
N GLU A 148 9.67 -22.93 -5.09
CA GLU A 148 10.82 -23.37 -5.90
C GLU A 148 11.43 -22.25 -6.75
N SER A 149 10.66 -21.22 -7.09
CA SER A 149 11.13 -20.10 -7.93
C SER A 149 12.11 -19.17 -7.19
N ILE A 150 12.11 -19.19 -5.86
CA ILE A 150 12.98 -18.37 -5.02
C ILE A 150 13.84 -19.29 -4.16
N PRO A 151 15.18 -19.31 -4.35
CA PRO A 151 16.06 -20.22 -3.60
C PRO A 151 15.94 -20.14 -2.08
N ALA A 152 15.68 -18.95 -1.53
CA ALA A 152 15.47 -18.75 -0.10
C ALA A 152 14.16 -19.39 0.41
N LEU A 153 13.10 -19.38 -0.40
CA LEU A 153 11.82 -20.02 -0.06
C LEU A 153 11.93 -21.54 -0.14
N ASN A 154 12.68 -22.07 -1.10
CA ASN A 154 12.82 -23.53 -1.28
C ASN A 154 13.37 -24.25 -0.03
N ARG A 155 14.14 -23.53 0.80
CA ARG A 155 14.71 -24.06 2.05
C ARG A 155 13.71 -24.11 3.22
N ILE A 156 12.53 -23.51 3.06
CA ILE A 156 11.52 -23.45 4.12
C ILE A 156 10.76 -24.78 4.17
N PRO A 157 10.76 -25.47 5.32
CA PRO A 157 10.02 -26.72 5.50
C PRO A 157 8.53 -26.51 5.23
N ILE A 158 7.85 -27.47 4.60
CA ILE A 158 6.43 -27.39 4.22
C ILE A 158 5.54 -26.94 5.40
N ARG A 159 5.80 -27.46 6.60
CA ARG A 159 5.05 -27.12 7.82
C ARG A 159 5.18 -25.66 8.27
N GLU A 160 6.24 -24.98 7.84
CA GLU A 160 6.54 -23.59 8.21
C GLU A 160 6.15 -22.60 7.12
N ARG A 161 5.84 -23.08 5.90
CA ARG A 161 5.52 -22.24 4.74
C ARG A 161 4.32 -21.32 4.97
N GLY A 162 3.34 -21.72 5.77
CA GLY A 162 2.17 -20.91 6.11
C GLY A 162 2.34 -19.97 7.29
N LEU A 163 3.50 -19.98 7.97
CA LEU A 163 3.73 -19.22 9.21
C LEU A 163 4.41 -17.87 8.95
N PHE A 164 4.32 -17.34 7.73
CA PHE A 164 4.85 -16.02 7.43
C PHE A 164 4.00 -14.91 8.02
N LYS A 165 4.65 -13.77 8.24
CA LYS A 165 4.02 -12.52 8.63
C LYS A 165 4.31 -11.47 7.57
N ILE A 166 3.36 -10.58 7.34
CA ILE A 166 3.56 -9.41 6.50
C ILE A 166 4.03 -8.29 7.42
N ALA A 167 5.08 -7.56 7.01
CA ALA A 167 5.49 -6.35 7.71
C ALA A 167 4.31 -5.36 7.85
N GLU A 168 4.32 -4.53 8.90
CA GLU A 168 3.20 -3.60 9.19
C GLU A 168 2.92 -2.66 8.00
N ASP A 169 3.95 -2.33 7.24
CA ASP A 169 3.93 -1.48 6.04
C ASP A 169 3.81 -2.23 4.72
N GLY A 170 3.91 -3.56 4.75
CA GLY A 170 3.93 -4.38 3.55
C GLY A 170 5.28 -4.44 2.84
N SER A 171 6.39 -4.00 3.45
CA SER A 171 7.69 -4.01 2.77
C SER A 171 8.19 -5.42 2.42
N TYR A 172 7.83 -6.42 3.24
CA TYR A 172 8.22 -7.81 3.04
C TYR A 172 7.28 -8.81 3.72
N LEU A 173 7.35 -10.05 3.25
CA LEU A 173 6.96 -11.27 3.96
C LEU A 173 8.15 -11.77 4.78
N HIS A 174 7.92 -12.17 6.03
CA HIS A 174 8.92 -12.71 6.94
C HIS A 174 8.50 -14.08 7.45
N TRP A 175 9.37 -15.07 7.32
CA TRP A 175 9.25 -16.35 8.02
C TRP A 175 10.16 -16.32 9.25
N PRO A 176 9.60 -16.21 10.48
CA PRO A 176 10.40 -15.91 11.67
C PRO A 176 11.44 -16.96 12.04
N LYS A 177 11.14 -18.25 11.81
CA LYS A 177 12.05 -19.36 12.15
C LYS A 177 13.23 -19.51 11.20
N PRO A 178 13.04 -19.59 9.88
CA PRO A 178 14.16 -19.64 8.94
C PRO A 178 14.79 -18.26 8.68
N ASP A 179 14.22 -17.21 9.28
CA ASP A 179 14.61 -15.80 9.12
C ASP A 179 14.69 -15.31 7.66
N VAL A 180 13.73 -15.77 6.84
CA VAL A 180 13.67 -15.42 5.42
C VAL A 180 12.76 -14.21 5.22
N HIS A 181 13.26 -13.23 4.47
CA HIS A 181 12.55 -12.01 4.11
C HIS A 181 12.39 -11.91 2.60
N ILE A 182 11.17 -11.74 2.11
CA ILE A 182 10.85 -11.62 0.67
C ILE A 182 10.01 -10.37 0.42
N ASN A 183 10.46 -9.49 -0.47
CA ASN A 183 9.72 -8.30 -0.90
C ASN A 183 9.14 -8.48 -2.32
N LEU A 184 8.33 -7.52 -2.78
CA LEU A 184 7.77 -7.57 -4.13
C LEU A 184 8.83 -7.54 -5.23
N GLU A 185 9.94 -6.84 -5.02
CA GLU A 185 11.04 -6.85 -5.99
C GLU A 185 11.60 -8.27 -6.22
N THR A 186 11.80 -9.03 -5.14
CA THR A 186 12.24 -10.43 -5.23
C THR A 186 11.22 -11.28 -5.98
N ILE A 187 9.93 -11.02 -5.75
CA ILE A 187 8.83 -11.69 -6.44
C ILE A 187 8.83 -11.36 -7.95
N HIS A 188 8.95 -10.08 -8.30
CA HIS A 188 9.05 -9.66 -9.70
C HIS A 188 10.26 -10.30 -10.39
N HIS A 189 11.41 -10.33 -9.71
CA HIS A 189 12.62 -10.98 -10.22
C HIS A 189 12.42 -12.47 -10.49
N ALA A 190 11.72 -13.18 -9.59
CA ALA A 190 11.43 -14.60 -9.75
C ALA A 190 10.46 -14.89 -10.91
N LEU A 191 9.49 -13.99 -11.15
CA LEU A 191 8.44 -14.20 -12.16
C LEU A 191 8.81 -13.68 -13.55
N ASN A 192 9.55 -12.57 -13.65
CA ASN A 192 9.82 -11.90 -14.94
C ASN A 192 11.21 -11.23 -14.99
N PRO A 193 12.27 -11.98 -15.31
CA PRO A 193 13.64 -11.44 -15.41
C PRO A 193 13.83 -10.35 -16.49
N GLU A 194 13.02 -10.38 -17.55
CA GLU A 194 13.18 -9.56 -18.77
C GLU A 194 12.48 -8.17 -18.70
N LEU A 195 11.39 -8.02 -17.93
CA LEU A 195 10.64 -6.75 -17.79
C LEU A 195 11.34 -5.70 -16.90
N ARG A 196 12.48 -6.09 -16.34
CA ARG A 196 13.32 -5.43 -15.34
C ARG A 196 13.69 -3.98 -15.62
N LYS A 197 14.24 -3.67 -16.81
CA LYS A 197 14.92 -2.38 -17.04
C LYS A 197 13.98 -1.16 -17.07
N ARG A 198 12.74 -1.35 -17.53
CA ARG A 198 11.79 -0.24 -17.71
C ARG A 198 11.20 0.18 -16.37
N TYR A 199 10.81 -0.79 -15.54
CA TYR A 199 10.31 -0.56 -14.19
C TYR A 199 11.40 -0.09 -13.22
N GLU A 200 12.64 -0.60 -13.33
CA GLU A 200 13.77 -0.12 -12.51
C GLU A 200 14.08 1.36 -12.74
N LEU A 201 14.05 1.83 -14.00
CA LEU A 201 14.38 3.23 -14.33
C LEU A 201 13.32 4.22 -13.83
N GLU A 202 12.03 3.90 -13.99
CA GLU A 202 10.92 4.69 -13.47
C GLU A 202 10.88 4.68 -11.93
N ARG A 203 11.33 3.58 -11.32
CA ARG A 203 11.45 3.40 -9.87
C ARG A 203 12.57 4.23 -9.25
N ILE A 204 13.78 4.20 -9.81
CA ILE A 204 14.94 4.97 -9.31
C ILE A 204 14.61 6.47 -9.25
N THR A 205 14.01 6.99 -10.32
CA THR A 205 13.64 8.42 -10.38
C THR A 205 12.56 8.82 -9.36
N HIS A 206 11.72 7.88 -8.94
CA HIS A 206 10.73 8.12 -7.89
C HIS A 206 11.39 8.15 -6.50
N ASP A 207 12.28 7.19 -6.25
CA ASP A 207 12.87 7.00 -4.92
C ASP A 207 13.91 8.08 -4.61
N GLU A 208 14.66 8.56 -5.61
CA GLU A 208 15.52 9.74 -5.49
C GLU A 208 14.75 10.99 -5.06
N ARG A 209 13.55 11.21 -5.62
CA ARG A 209 12.70 12.36 -5.23
C ARG A 209 12.19 12.23 -3.81
N PHE A 210 11.81 11.02 -3.42
CA PHE A 210 11.37 10.73 -2.06
C PHE A 210 12.49 10.97 -1.03
N GLY A 211 13.69 10.47 -1.32
CA GLY A 211 14.89 10.73 -0.52
C GLY A 211 15.23 12.22 -0.43
N THR A 212 15.12 12.94 -1.55
CA THR A 212 15.36 14.39 -1.61
C THR A 212 14.34 15.18 -0.79
N ALA A 213 13.08 14.73 -0.73
CA ALA A 213 12.05 15.33 0.11
C ALA A 213 12.34 15.11 1.60
N ILE A 214 12.76 13.90 2.00
CA ILE A 214 13.22 13.63 3.38
C ILE A 214 14.42 14.52 3.73
N ALA A 215 15.41 14.65 2.84
CA ALA A 215 16.57 15.50 3.07
C ALA A 215 16.18 16.98 3.25
N SER A 216 15.21 17.44 2.46
CA SER A 216 14.70 18.81 2.52
C SER A 216 13.95 19.08 3.82
N LEU A 217 13.13 18.12 4.26
CA LEU A 217 12.45 18.18 5.56
C LEU A 217 13.44 18.19 6.71
N ARG A 218 14.40 17.27 6.72
CA ARG A 218 15.42 17.22 7.77
C ARG A 218 16.13 18.58 7.92
N LYS A 219 16.52 19.19 6.79
CA LYS A 219 17.14 20.52 6.78
C LYS A 219 16.18 21.61 7.28
N LYS A 220 14.90 21.57 6.89
CA LYS A 220 13.86 22.52 7.33
C LYS A 220 13.65 22.47 8.85
N TYR A 221 13.76 21.29 9.46
CA TYR A 221 13.67 21.11 10.90
C TYR A 221 15.00 21.30 11.64
N GLY A 222 16.08 21.67 10.94
CA GLY A 222 17.39 21.93 11.54
C GLY A 222 18.10 20.69 12.09
N LEU A 223 17.71 19.49 11.67
CA LEU A 223 18.29 18.24 12.14
C LEU A 223 19.52 17.86 11.30
N ASN A 224 20.58 17.39 11.94
CA ASN A 224 21.68 16.72 11.25
C ASN A 224 21.34 15.25 11.00
N GLN A 225 22.07 14.61 10.10
CA GLN A 225 21.89 13.18 9.81
C GLN A 225 22.23 12.30 11.03
N THR A 226 23.07 12.79 11.94
CA THR A 226 23.40 12.18 13.24
C THR A 226 22.30 12.33 14.29
N ASP A 227 21.35 13.25 14.08
CA ASP A 227 20.37 13.62 15.10
C ASP A 227 19.09 12.77 15.01
N ILE A 228 19.16 11.62 14.33
CA ILE A 228 18.04 10.70 14.11
C ILE A 228 18.26 9.44 14.95
N PRO A 229 17.73 9.38 16.19
CA PRO A 229 18.01 8.29 17.10
C PRO A 229 17.37 6.99 16.60
N GLY A 230 18.19 5.96 16.37
CA GLY A 230 17.72 4.66 15.85
C GLY A 230 18.04 4.41 14.37
N LEU A 231 18.59 5.40 13.66
CA LEU A 231 19.20 5.21 12.34
C LEU A 231 20.64 5.70 12.37
N SER A 232 21.55 4.98 11.73
CA SER A 232 22.92 5.46 11.54
C SER A 232 22.95 6.59 10.50
N ASP A 233 23.92 7.49 10.63
CA ASP A 233 24.21 8.55 9.65
C ASP A 233 24.28 7.98 8.22
N ARG A 234 24.93 6.82 8.05
CA ARG A 234 25.01 6.10 6.78
C ARG A 234 23.63 5.67 6.25
N GLN A 235 22.74 5.15 7.11
CA GLN A 235 21.38 4.76 6.71
C GLN A 235 20.55 5.99 6.32
N VAL A 236 20.61 7.07 7.10
CA VAL A 236 19.93 8.33 6.79
C VAL A 236 20.40 8.88 5.46
N ARG A 237 21.72 8.92 5.24
CA ARG A 237 22.31 9.40 3.98
C ARG A 237 21.90 8.55 2.78
N ARG A 238 21.85 7.22 2.92
CA ARG A 238 21.40 6.34 1.82
C ARG A 238 19.93 6.59 1.50
N ILE A 239 19.09 6.76 2.52
CA ILE A 239 17.67 7.10 2.35
C ILE A 239 17.51 8.43 1.60
N GLU A 240 18.26 9.44 1.99
CA GLU A 240 18.25 10.76 1.34
C GLU A 240 18.75 10.73 -0.11
N SER A 241 19.62 9.79 -0.45
CA SER A 241 20.11 9.57 -1.81
C SER A 241 19.20 8.69 -2.68
N GLY A 242 18.05 8.24 -2.16
CA GLY A 242 17.07 7.48 -2.92
C GLY A 242 16.93 6.00 -2.54
N GLU A 243 17.54 5.55 -1.43
CA GLU A 243 17.15 4.26 -0.85
C GLU A 243 15.79 4.40 -0.17
N ARG A 244 14.84 3.50 -0.46
CA ARG A 244 13.54 3.55 0.22
C ARG A 244 13.69 3.24 1.71
N PRO A 245 13.22 4.14 2.60
CA PRO A 245 13.19 3.83 4.01
C PRO A 245 12.09 2.79 4.28
N SER A 246 12.39 1.81 5.14
CA SER A 246 11.35 0.95 5.72
C SER A 246 10.41 1.76 6.61
N PHE A 247 9.25 1.23 6.95
CA PHE A 247 8.33 1.91 7.86
C PHE A 247 8.86 2.10 9.27
N GLU A 248 9.68 1.18 9.77
CA GLU A 248 10.38 1.39 11.05
C GLU A 248 11.37 2.55 10.93
N SER A 249 12.11 2.64 9.82
CA SER A 249 12.95 3.81 9.53
C SER A 249 12.12 5.09 9.41
N LEU A 250 10.94 5.04 8.79
CA LEU A 250 10.03 6.19 8.70
C LEU A 250 9.42 6.59 10.05
N LYS A 251 9.10 5.62 10.93
CA LYS A 251 8.67 5.90 12.31
C LYS A 251 9.78 6.58 13.10
N VAL A 252 11.00 6.09 12.96
CA VAL A 252 12.19 6.68 13.60
C VAL A 252 12.42 8.10 13.09
N LEU A 253 12.39 8.30 11.77
CA LEU A 253 12.45 9.61 11.14
C LEU A 253 11.34 10.53 11.64
N ALA A 254 10.08 10.09 11.63
CA ALA A 254 8.94 10.87 12.10
C ALA A 254 9.09 11.30 13.56
N LYS A 255 9.51 10.37 14.41
CA LYS A 255 9.75 10.62 15.84
C LYS A 255 10.89 11.62 16.05
N ALA A 256 11.98 11.53 15.27
CA ALA A 256 13.05 12.51 15.30
C ALA A 256 12.58 13.92 14.90
N HIS A 257 11.58 14.00 14.02
CA HIS A 257 10.91 15.25 13.63
C HIS A 257 9.76 15.66 14.58
N GLY A 258 9.59 14.96 15.72
CA GLY A 258 8.54 15.26 16.70
C GLY A 258 7.12 15.01 16.20
N LYS A 259 6.95 14.16 15.18
CA LYS A 259 5.68 13.90 14.51
C LYS A 259 5.26 12.46 14.70
N ASP A 260 3.95 12.24 14.65
CA ASP A 260 3.47 10.91 14.33
C ASP A 260 3.76 10.60 12.85
N LEU A 261 3.81 9.32 12.54
CA LEU A 261 4.20 8.86 11.22
C LEU A 261 3.30 9.46 10.12
N ASN A 262 2.00 9.59 10.34
CA ASN A 262 1.10 10.10 9.31
C ASN A 262 1.38 11.58 9.02
N ASP A 263 1.56 12.38 10.07
CA ASP A 263 1.92 13.79 9.96
C ASP A 263 3.26 13.98 9.25
N TYR A 264 4.22 13.09 9.49
CA TYR A 264 5.50 13.10 8.81
C TYR A 264 5.39 12.73 7.33
N LEU A 265 4.61 11.68 7.00
CA LEU A 265 4.38 11.28 5.61
C LEU A 265 3.65 12.37 4.81
N ASN A 266 2.72 13.09 5.44
CA ASN A 266 2.05 14.23 4.82
C ASN A 266 3.02 15.32 4.40
N GLU A 267 3.96 15.66 5.29
CA GLU A 267 4.91 16.72 5.02
C GLU A 267 5.93 16.31 3.95
N ILE A 268 6.27 15.02 3.86
CA ILE A 268 7.07 14.48 2.75
C ILE A 268 6.32 14.67 1.44
N SER A 269 5.04 14.29 1.38
CA SER A 269 4.21 14.47 0.18
C SER A 269 4.04 15.94 -0.23
N ASP A 270 3.86 16.85 0.74
CA ASP A 270 3.84 18.30 0.49
C ASP A 270 5.16 18.76 -0.14
N THR A 271 6.28 18.37 0.47
CA THR A 271 7.64 18.73 0.02
C THR A 271 7.95 18.20 -1.38
N MET A 272 7.53 16.96 -1.70
CA MET A 272 7.67 16.39 -3.05
C MET A 272 6.86 17.15 -4.10
N THR A 273 5.71 17.71 -3.73
CA THR A 273 4.85 18.48 -4.62
C THR A 273 5.43 19.87 -4.88
N GLU A 274 6.02 20.51 -3.86
CA GLU A 274 6.72 21.79 -3.96
C GLU A 274 7.97 21.70 -4.84
N GLN A 275 8.74 20.61 -4.74
CA GLN A 275 9.92 20.35 -5.57
C GLN A 275 9.60 20.17 -7.06
N LYS A 276 8.34 19.88 -7.42
CA LYS A 276 7.88 19.75 -8.82
C LYS A 276 7.50 21.09 -9.46
N SER A 277 7.32 22.13 -8.64
CA SER A 277 6.87 23.47 -9.07
C SER A 277 8.03 24.47 -9.21
N LYS A 278 9.27 24.01 -8.97
CA LYS A 278 10.52 24.71 -9.26
C LYS A 278 11.18 24.10 -10.49
#